data_AF-A0A2G2BFU1-F1
#
_entry.id   AF-A0A2G2BFU1-F1
#
_cell.length_a   1.000
_cell.length_b   1.000
_cell.length_c   1.000
_cell.angle_alpha   90.00
_cell.angle_beta   90.00
_cell.angle_gamma   90.00
#
_symmetry.space_group_name_H-M   'P 1'
#
loop_
_entity.id
_entity.type
_entity.pdbx_description
1 polymer ?
#
loop_
_entity_poly.entity_id
_entity_poly.type
_entity_poly.pdbx_seq_one_letter_code
_entity_poly.pdbx_strand_id
1 'polypeptide(L)'
;MTTLVFLSVMGAALLHAIWNALIKTGGDKLTGMLIMTVVQGVMGLAIATTRAMPQGEVWFWVIGSGLLHSAYKFFLAFAYEQGDLSRVYPIARGAAPMMVMVVSMLFLTDVISGFEQIGIALLGLGILLMAHGVFTNGESRRLVPLALCSAIATAAYSLVD
;
A
#
# COMPACT_ATOMS: atom_id res chain seq x y z
N MET A 1 19.37 8.17 -13.12
CA MET A 1 19.04 8.45 -11.69
C MET A 1 20.34 8.81 -10.96
N THR A 2 20.32 9.77 -10.03
CA THR A 2 21.51 10.12 -9.24
C THR A 2 21.75 9.06 -8.14
N THR A 3 23.00 8.93 -7.68
CA THR A 3 23.37 7.99 -6.59
C THR A 3 22.54 8.21 -5.33
N LEU A 4 22.28 9.47 -4.98
CA LEU A 4 21.47 9.84 -3.82
C LEU A 4 20.02 9.33 -3.95
N VAL A 5 19.40 9.51 -5.11
CA VAL A 5 18.04 9.00 -5.36
C VAL A 5 18.03 7.47 -5.31
N PHE A 6 19.02 6.81 -5.91
CA PHE A 6 19.14 5.35 -5.87
C PHE A 6 19.24 4.82 -4.43
N LEU A 7 20.14 5.39 -3.62
CA LEU A 7 20.29 5.00 -2.21
C LEU A 7 19.03 5.28 -1.39
N SER A 8 18.33 6.38 -1.68
CA SER A 8 17.06 6.71 -1.03
C SER A 8 15.97 5.68 -1.34
N VAL A 9 15.87 5.25 -2.60
CA VAL A 9 14.92 4.21 -3.03
C VAL A 9 15.25 2.86 -2.37
N MET A 10 16.53 2.48 -2.32
CA MET A 10 16.96 1.25 -1.64
C MET A 10 16.71 1.30 -0.13
N GLY A 11 16.98 2.44 0.51
CA GLY A 11 16.65 2.67 1.91
C GLY A 11 15.15 2.57 2.17
N ALA A 12 14.32 3.19 1.32
CA ALA A 12 12.86 3.08 1.41
C ALA A 12 12.38 1.64 1.27
N ALA A 13 12.94 0.86 0.34
CA ALA A 13 12.61 -0.55 0.17
C ALA A 13 12.99 -1.40 1.40
N LEU A 14 14.17 -1.15 1.98
CA LEU A 14 14.61 -1.83 3.21
C LEU A 14 13.69 -1.49 4.39
N LEU A 15 13.40 -0.21 4.62
CA LEU A 15 12.46 0.22 5.65
C LEU A 15 11.08 -0.41 5.42
N HIS A 16 10.64 -0.49 4.16
CA HIS A 16 9.39 -1.14 3.78
C HIS A 16 9.36 -2.62 4.22
N ALA A 17 10.43 -3.37 3.94
CA ALA A 17 10.53 -4.76 4.35
C ALA A 17 10.55 -4.91 5.88
N ILE A 18 11.29 -4.04 6.58
CA ILE A 18 11.43 -4.07 8.04
C ILE A 18 10.08 -3.85 8.74
N TRP A 19 9.31 -2.82 8.37
CA TRP A 19 8.06 -2.56 9.10
C TRP A 19 7.04 -3.69 8.87
N ASN A 20 6.97 -4.27 7.67
CA ASN A 20 6.12 -5.43 7.41
C ASN A 20 6.56 -6.64 8.26
N ALA A 21 7.86 -6.86 8.42
CA ALA A 21 8.39 -7.91 9.27
C ALA A 21 8.03 -7.69 10.76
N LEU A 22 8.14 -6.45 11.26
CA LEU A 22 7.77 -6.09 12.63
C LEU A 22 6.28 -6.28 12.92
N ILE A 23 5.41 -5.91 11.98
CA ILE A 23 3.96 -6.15 12.10
C ILE A 23 3.64 -7.65 12.07
N LYS A 24 4.39 -8.44 11.28
CA LYS A 24 4.22 -9.89 11.21
C LYS A 24 4.59 -10.59 12.53
N THR A 25 5.70 -10.17 13.16
CA THR A 25 6.24 -10.81 14.36
C THR A 25 5.67 -10.23 15.66
N GLY A 26 5.02 -9.07 15.61
CA GLY A 26 4.32 -8.47 16.73
C GLY A 26 3.09 -9.26 17.15
N GLY A 27 2.70 -9.11 18.43
CA GLY A 27 1.52 -9.80 18.99
C GLY A 27 0.20 -9.30 18.39
N ASP A 28 -0.17 -8.06 18.70
CA ASP A 28 -1.37 -7.41 18.17
C ASP A 28 -1.02 -6.55 16.94
N LYS A 29 -1.55 -6.96 15.79
CA LYS A 29 -1.31 -6.31 14.49
C LYS A 29 -1.94 -4.93 14.41
N LEU A 30 -3.12 -4.74 15.03
CA LEU A 30 -3.81 -3.46 15.02
C LEU A 30 -3.02 -2.44 15.87
N THR A 31 -2.60 -2.84 17.08
CA THR A 31 -1.76 -2.01 17.94
C THR A 31 -0.43 -1.68 17.27
N GLY A 32 0.23 -2.66 16.64
CA GLY A 32 1.46 -2.43 15.88
C GLY A 32 1.28 -1.40 14.75
N MET A 33 0.21 -1.54 13.97
CA MET A 33 -0.14 -0.60 12.88
C MET A 33 -0.45 0.80 13.40
N LEU A 34 -1.13 0.90 14.56
CA LEU A 34 -1.44 2.17 15.21
C LEU A 34 -0.16 2.88 15.66
N ILE A 35 0.73 2.20 16.39
CA ILE A 35 2.01 2.76 16.86
C ILE A 35 2.82 3.28 15.68
N MET A 36 2.98 2.47 14.63
CA MET A 36 3.70 2.87 13.41
C MET A 36 3.09 4.12 12.77
N THR A 37 1.76 4.21 12.73
CA THR A 37 1.04 5.35 12.16
C THR A 37 1.22 6.61 12.99
N VAL A 38 1.18 6.52 14.32
CA VAL A 38 1.42 7.68 15.19
C VAL A 38 2.86 8.18 15.03
N VAL A 39 3.84 7.29 15.01
CA VAL A 39 5.26 7.66 14.81
C VAL A 39 5.45 8.34 13.46
N GLN A 40 4.88 7.78 12.37
CA GLN A 40 4.88 8.41 11.05
C GLN A 40 4.21 9.78 11.06
N GLY A 41 3.07 9.91 11.73
CA GLY A 41 2.32 11.16 11.84
C GLY A 41 3.10 12.25 12.58
N VAL A 42 3.77 11.91 13.68
CA VAL A 42 4.62 12.86 14.44
C VAL A 42 5.81 13.32 13.60
N MET A 43 6.49 12.40 12.92
CA MET A 43 7.59 12.77 12.02
C MET A 43 7.11 13.64 10.86
N GLY A 44 5.98 13.28 10.24
CA GLY A 44 5.35 14.04 9.17
C GLY A 44 4.95 15.44 9.62
N LEU A 45 4.36 15.57 10.81
CA LEU A 45 3.99 16.87 11.39
C LEU A 45 5.21 17.74 11.67
N ALA A 46 6.28 17.17 12.24
CA ALA A 46 7.53 17.90 12.48
C ALA A 46 8.09 18.48 11.17
N ILE A 47 8.09 17.70 10.08
CA ILE A 47 8.50 18.19 8.76
C ILE A 47 7.50 19.25 8.23
N ALA A 48 6.20 19.01 8.34
CA ALA A 48 5.15 19.90 7.84
C ALA A 48 5.22 21.31 8.45
N THR A 49 5.56 21.42 9.75
CA THR A 49 5.71 22.73 10.42
C THR A 49 6.85 23.59 9.86
N THR A 50 7.78 23.00 9.10
CA THR A 50 8.85 23.74 8.41
C THR A 50 8.43 24.30 7.04
N ARG A 51 7.21 23.98 6.59
CA ARG A 51 6.66 24.37 5.28
C ARG A 51 5.43 25.27 5.47
N ALA A 52 5.06 25.99 4.42
CA ALA A 52 3.84 26.78 4.43
C ALA A 52 2.62 25.85 4.58
N MET A 53 1.63 26.27 5.38
CA MET A 53 0.40 25.50 5.54
C MET A 53 -0.37 25.41 4.21
N PRO A 54 -1.03 24.26 3.95
CA PRO A 54 -1.96 24.14 2.83
C PRO A 54 -3.03 25.23 2.90
N GLN A 55 -3.38 25.80 1.74
CA GLN A 55 -4.44 26.80 1.63
C GLN A 55 -5.57 26.28 0.73
N GLY A 56 -6.80 26.70 1.04
CA GLY A 56 -7.98 26.43 0.22
C GLY A 56 -8.27 24.93 0.02
N GLU A 57 -8.49 24.55 -1.22
CA GLU A 57 -8.97 23.21 -1.64
C GLU A 57 -7.97 22.08 -1.35
N VAL A 58 -6.70 22.39 -1.09
CA VAL A 58 -5.68 21.37 -0.77
C VAL A 58 -6.06 20.58 0.49
N TRP A 59 -6.78 21.20 1.44
CA TRP A 59 -7.27 20.50 2.63
C TRP A 59 -8.24 19.36 2.31
N PHE A 60 -9.03 19.49 1.23
CA PHE A 60 -9.93 18.41 0.80
C PHE A 60 -9.13 17.17 0.40
N TRP A 61 -8.05 17.35 -0.37
CA TRP A 61 -7.17 16.25 -0.79
C TRP A 61 -6.36 15.68 0.37
N VAL A 62 -5.85 16.52 1.28
CA VAL A 62 -5.11 16.06 2.48
C VAL A 62 -6.01 15.21 3.39
N ILE A 63 -7.24 15.66 3.65
CA ILE A 63 -8.19 14.90 4.47
C ILE A 63 -8.61 13.62 3.75
N GLY A 64 -8.92 13.71 2.45
CA GLY A 64 -9.27 12.56 1.61
C GLY A 64 -8.19 11.49 1.62
N SER A 65 -6.94 11.88 1.40
CA SER A 65 -5.76 11.01 1.50
C SER A 65 -5.68 10.36 2.88
N GLY A 66 -5.77 11.14 3.95
CA GLY A 66 -5.69 10.62 5.33
C GLY A 66 -6.76 9.57 5.63
N LEU A 67 -7.99 9.77 5.14
CA LEU A 67 -9.09 8.80 5.27
C LEU A 67 -8.82 7.52 4.47
N LEU A 68 -8.33 7.64 3.23
CA LEU A 68 -8.00 6.50 2.39
C LEU A 68 -6.82 5.69 2.95
N HIS A 69 -5.77 6.37 3.45
CA HIS A 69 -4.66 5.73 4.16
C HIS A 69 -5.15 5.00 5.41
N SER A 70 -6.06 5.60 6.17
CA SER A 70 -6.65 4.97 7.36
C SER A 70 -7.43 3.71 6.97
N ALA A 71 -8.30 3.79 5.95
CA ALA A 71 -9.06 2.66 5.45
C ALA A 71 -8.15 1.51 4.99
N TYR A 72 -7.09 1.83 4.22
CA TYR A 72 -6.06 0.87 3.81
C TYR A 72 -5.48 0.13 5.03
N LYS A 73 -5.04 0.87 6.06
CA LYS A 73 -4.40 0.29 7.25
C LYS A 73 -5.36 -0.61 8.03
N PHE A 74 -6.62 -0.21 8.19
CA PHE A 74 -7.65 -1.01 8.85
C PHE A 74 -7.92 -2.32 8.09
N PHE A 75 -8.21 -2.25 6.79
CA PHE A 75 -8.47 -3.44 5.98
C PHE A 75 -7.28 -4.40 5.95
N LEU A 76 -6.06 -3.86 5.87
CA LEU A 76 -4.85 -4.68 5.90
C LEU A 76 -4.67 -5.40 7.24
N ALA A 77 -4.87 -4.70 8.37
CA ALA A 77 -4.77 -5.29 9.70
C ALA A 77 -5.78 -6.45 9.86
N PHE A 78 -7.05 -6.24 9.51
CA PHE A 78 -8.07 -7.29 9.56
C PHE A 78 -7.78 -8.44 8.59
N ALA A 79 -7.24 -8.16 7.40
CA ALA A 79 -6.86 -9.22 6.47
C ALA A 79 -5.75 -10.10 7.07
N TYR A 80 -4.77 -9.50 7.75
CA TYR A 80 -3.72 -10.25 8.44
C TYR A 80 -4.20 -11.06 9.65
N GLU A 81 -5.29 -10.68 10.32
CA GLU A 81 -5.87 -11.52 11.37
C GLU A 81 -6.53 -12.78 10.82
N GLN A 82 -6.95 -12.76 9.55
CA GLN A 82 -7.74 -13.84 8.94
C GLN A 82 -6.95 -14.78 8.02
N GLY A 83 -5.67 -14.49 7.75
CA GLY A 83 -4.81 -15.33 6.93
C GLY A 83 -3.33 -14.97 7.04
N ASP A 84 -2.50 -15.84 6.47
CA ASP A 84 -1.05 -15.68 6.53
C ASP A 84 -0.56 -14.44 5.76
N LEU A 85 0.46 -13.78 6.33
CA LEU A 85 1.08 -12.60 5.73
C LEU A 85 1.56 -12.88 4.31
N SER A 86 2.11 -14.07 4.06
CA SER A 86 2.65 -14.48 2.76
C SER A 86 1.59 -14.52 1.63
N ARG A 87 0.30 -14.42 1.96
CA ARG A 87 -0.81 -14.48 0.99
C ARG A 87 -1.60 -13.19 0.94
N VAL A 88 -1.95 -12.67 2.11
CA VAL A 88 -2.64 -11.37 2.23
C VAL A 88 -1.78 -10.28 1.59
N TYR A 89 -0.46 -10.31 1.84
CA TYR A 89 0.44 -9.26 1.38
C TYR A 89 0.55 -9.18 -0.15
N PRO A 90 0.81 -10.28 -0.89
CA PRO A 90 0.78 -10.24 -2.36
C PRO A 90 -0.54 -9.74 -2.93
N ILE A 91 -1.70 -10.15 -2.39
CA ILE A 91 -3.01 -9.69 -2.88
C ILE A 91 -3.17 -8.19 -2.63
N ALA A 92 -2.98 -7.76 -1.38
CA ALA A 92 -3.22 -6.38 -0.96
C ALA A 92 -2.25 -5.39 -1.63
N ARG A 93 -0.96 -5.74 -1.75
CA ARG A 93 0.06 -4.85 -2.34
C ARG A 93 0.17 -4.99 -3.84
N GLY A 94 -0.14 -6.16 -4.38
CA GLY A 94 0.03 -6.45 -5.78
C GLY A 94 -1.14 -6.01 -6.65
N ALA A 95 -2.37 -6.09 -6.14
CA ALA A 95 -3.54 -5.65 -6.90
C ALA A 95 -3.60 -4.12 -7.04
N ALA A 96 -3.02 -3.37 -6.09
CA ALA A 96 -3.06 -1.91 -6.11
C ALA A 96 -2.33 -1.28 -7.32
N PRO A 97 -1.07 -1.63 -7.65
CA PRO A 97 -0.41 -1.15 -8.88
C PRO A 97 -1.17 -1.50 -10.16
N MET A 98 -1.80 -2.67 -10.22
CA MET A 98 -2.62 -3.05 -11.38
C MET A 98 -3.85 -2.15 -11.51
N MET A 99 -4.53 -1.84 -10.40
CA MET A 99 -5.65 -0.90 -10.37
C MET A 99 -5.21 0.51 -10.79
N VAL A 100 -4.08 0.99 -10.26
CA VAL A 100 -3.52 2.30 -10.62
C VAL A 100 -3.20 2.36 -12.12
N MET A 101 -2.60 1.30 -12.69
CA MET A 101 -2.33 1.22 -14.13
C MET A 101 -3.62 1.35 -14.95
N VAL A 102 -4.64 0.57 -14.62
CA VAL A 102 -5.92 0.58 -15.35
C VAL A 102 -6.58 1.95 -15.27
N VAL A 103 -6.61 2.56 -14.08
CA VAL A 103 -7.16 3.92 -13.90
C VAL A 103 -6.34 4.93 -14.69
N SER A 104 -5.01 4.84 -14.66
CA SER A 104 -4.12 5.75 -15.38
C SER A 104 -4.34 5.67 -16.89
N MET A 105 -4.47 4.46 -17.46
CA MET A 105 -4.73 4.30 -18.90
C MET A 105 -6.10 4.82 -19.33
N LEU A 106 -7.11 4.76 -18.46
CA LEU A 106 -8.48 5.13 -18.80
C LEU A 106 -8.77 6.62 -18.56
N PHE A 107 -8.14 7.22 -17.55
CA PHE A 107 -8.52 8.55 -17.05
C PHE A 107 -7.38 9.56 -17.01
N LEU A 108 -6.10 9.14 -17.03
CA LEU A 108 -4.95 10.04 -17.01
C LEU A 108 -4.34 10.16 -18.42
N THR A 109 -3.61 11.25 -18.64
CA THR A 109 -2.94 11.54 -19.92
C THR A 109 -1.54 10.92 -20.03
N ASP A 110 -1.07 10.23 -19.00
CA ASP A 110 0.29 9.69 -18.96
C ASP A 110 0.46 8.50 -19.91
N VAL A 111 1.52 8.55 -20.73
CA VAL A 111 1.82 7.51 -21.71
C VAL A 111 2.60 6.39 -21.02
N ILE A 112 1.91 5.28 -20.73
CA ILE A 112 2.53 4.07 -20.21
C ILE A 112 3.19 3.29 -21.35
N SER A 113 4.51 3.17 -21.31
CA SER A 113 5.30 2.45 -22.32
C SER A 113 4.99 0.95 -22.34
N GLY A 114 5.21 0.30 -23.48
CA GLY A 114 4.98 -1.15 -23.61
C GLY A 114 5.78 -1.99 -22.60
N PHE A 115 6.98 -1.56 -22.22
CA PHE A 115 7.78 -2.24 -21.20
C PHE A 115 7.19 -2.15 -19.80
N GLU A 116 6.59 -1.01 -19.43
CA GLU A 116 5.91 -0.85 -18.15
C GLU A 116 4.67 -1.74 -18.06
N GLN A 117 3.91 -1.85 -19.14
CA GLN A 117 2.75 -2.75 -19.22
C GLN A 117 3.16 -4.21 -19.00
N ILE A 118 4.25 -4.66 -19.63
CA ILE A 118 4.80 -6.00 -19.43
C ILE A 118 5.25 -6.20 -17.98
N GLY A 119 5.94 -5.21 -17.39
CA GLY A 119 6.36 -5.26 -15.99
C GLY A 119 5.19 -5.43 -15.02
N ILE A 120 4.10 -4.68 -15.24
CA ILE A 120 2.89 -4.76 -14.42
C ILE A 120 2.16 -6.09 -14.65
N ALA A 121 2.11 -6.60 -15.88
CA ALA A 121 1.54 -7.92 -16.17
C ALA A 121 2.32 -9.05 -15.49
N LEU A 122 3.66 -9.00 -15.48
CA LEU A 122 4.52 -9.94 -14.77
C LEU A 122 4.30 -9.87 -13.25
N LEU A 123 4.15 -8.66 -12.70
CA LEU A 123 3.81 -8.44 -11.30
C LEU A 123 2.45 -9.08 -10.97
N GLY A 124 1.44 -8.83 -11.81
CA GLY A 124 0.12 -9.47 -11.79
C GLY A 124 0.18 -10.99 -11.75
N LEU A 125 0.95 -11.59 -12.67
CA LEU A 125 1.14 -13.04 -12.74
C LEU A 125 1.79 -13.59 -11.46
N GLY A 126 2.82 -12.92 -10.95
CA GLY A 126 3.48 -13.31 -9.70
C GLY A 126 2.52 -13.33 -8.51
N ILE A 127 1.62 -12.35 -8.42
CA ILE A 127 0.59 -12.29 -7.37
C ILE A 127 -0.42 -13.43 -7.52
N LEU A 128 -0.90 -13.70 -8.74
CA LEU A 128 -1.85 -14.79 -9.00
C LEU A 128 -1.26 -16.15 -8.59
N LEU A 129 0.01 -16.38 -8.91
CA LEU A 129 0.73 -17.60 -8.50
C LEU A 129 0.83 -17.72 -6.97
N MET A 130 1.12 -16.61 -6.27
CA MET A 130 1.14 -16.60 -4.80
C MET A 130 -0.25 -16.77 -4.18
N ALA A 131 -1.29 -16.21 -4.81
CA ALA A 131 -2.68 -16.29 -4.35
C ALA A 131 -3.27 -17.70 -4.48
N HIS A 132 -2.75 -18.56 -5.37
CA HIS A 132 -3.23 -19.93 -5.54
C HIS A 132 -3.19 -20.73 -4.22
N GLY A 133 -2.22 -20.45 -3.34
CA GLY A 133 -2.14 -21.09 -2.02
C GLY A 133 -3.37 -20.85 -1.13
N VAL A 134 -4.08 -19.73 -1.29
CA VAL A 134 -5.30 -19.39 -0.52
C VAL A 134 -6.36 -20.50 -0.64
N PHE A 135 -6.46 -21.11 -1.82
CA PHE A 135 -7.45 -22.15 -2.09
C PHE A 135 -7.03 -23.54 -1.59
N THR A 136 -5.77 -23.75 -1.23
CA THR A 136 -5.23 -25.08 -0.89
C THR A 136 -5.05 -25.34 0.60
N ASN A 137 -4.89 -24.31 1.45
CA ASN A 137 -4.52 -24.49 2.88
C ASN A 137 -5.65 -24.20 3.89
N GLY A 138 -6.92 -24.21 3.47
CA GLY A 138 -8.04 -24.09 4.42
C GLY A 138 -8.17 -22.75 5.15
N GLU A 139 -7.55 -21.68 4.62
CA GLU A 139 -7.66 -20.34 5.20
C GLU A 139 -9.06 -19.73 5.02
N SER A 140 -9.37 -18.76 5.89
CA SER A 140 -10.64 -18.05 5.83
C SER A 140 -10.77 -17.25 4.53
N ARG A 141 -11.74 -17.62 3.68
CA ARG A 141 -12.07 -16.88 2.44
C ARG A 141 -12.41 -15.41 2.66
N ARG A 142 -12.73 -15.04 3.90
CA ARG A 142 -12.98 -13.65 4.31
C ARG A 142 -11.73 -12.76 4.24
N LEU A 143 -10.52 -13.33 4.13
CA LEU A 143 -9.29 -12.57 3.91
C LEU A 143 -9.26 -11.90 2.52
N VAL A 144 -9.85 -12.52 1.49
CA VAL A 144 -9.81 -12.05 0.11
C VAL A 144 -10.49 -10.69 -0.06
N PRO A 145 -11.76 -10.48 0.35
CA PRO A 145 -12.39 -9.17 0.22
C PRO A 145 -11.66 -8.11 1.03
N LEU A 146 -11.13 -8.43 2.22
CA LEU A 146 -10.37 -7.46 3.03
C LEU A 146 -9.05 -7.06 2.36
N ALA A 147 -8.30 -8.01 1.80
CA ALA A 147 -7.09 -7.73 1.06
C ALA A 147 -7.36 -6.88 -0.20
N LEU A 148 -8.47 -7.15 -0.90
CA LEU A 148 -8.90 -6.35 -2.05
C LEU A 148 -9.34 -4.94 -1.64
N CYS A 149 -10.09 -4.77 -0.55
CA CYS A 149 -10.43 -3.45 -0.03
C CYS A 149 -9.18 -2.65 0.36
N SER A 150 -8.18 -3.31 0.95
CA SER A 150 -6.86 -2.70 1.20
C SER A 150 -6.18 -2.28 -0.10
N ALA A 151 -6.23 -3.11 -1.15
CA ALA A 151 -5.66 -2.77 -2.45
C ALA A 151 -6.37 -1.58 -3.12
N ILE A 152 -7.70 -1.53 -3.06
CA ILE A 152 -8.50 -0.41 -3.57
C ILE A 152 -8.16 0.88 -2.84
N ALA A 153 -8.13 0.84 -1.50
CA ALA A 153 -7.74 2.00 -0.70
C ALA A 153 -6.31 2.44 -1.02
N THR A 154 -5.41 1.49 -1.28
CA THR A 154 -4.03 1.75 -1.69
C THR A 154 -3.95 2.47 -3.03
N ALA A 155 -4.68 1.97 -4.02
CA ALA A 155 -4.75 2.60 -5.34
C ALA A 155 -5.38 3.99 -5.26
N ALA A 156 -6.46 4.13 -4.48
CA ALA A 156 -7.17 5.39 -4.33
C ALA A 156 -6.30 6.46 -3.65
N TYR A 157 -5.62 6.16 -2.54
CA TYR A 157 -4.74 7.16 -1.92
C TYR A 157 -3.58 7.50 -2.86
N SER A 158 -3.04 6.53 -3.61
CA SER A 158 -1.91 6.79 -4.52
C SER A 158 -2.26 7.66 -5.73
N LEU A 159 -3.55 7.75 -6.07
CA LEU A 159 -4.06 8.65 -7.12
C LEU A 159 -4.46 10.03 -6.56
N VAL A 160 -4.75 10.09 -5.26
CA VAL A 160 -5.12 11.31 -4.53
C VAL A 160 -3.89 12.08 -4.04
N ASP A 161 -2.84 11.35 -3.65
CA ASP A 161 -1.52 11.86 -3.24
C ASP A 161 -0.73 12.40 -4.44
#